data_AF-C5NZK5-F1
#
_entry.id   AF-C5NZK5-F1
#
_cell.length_a   1.000
_cell.length_b   1.000
_cell.length_c   1.000
_cell.angle_alpha   90.00
_cell.angle_beta   90.00
_cell.angle_gamma   90.00
#
_symmetry.space_group_name_H-M   'P 1'
#
loop_
_entity.id
_entity.type
_entity.pdbx_description
1 polymer ?
#
loop_
_entity_poly.entity_id
_entity_poly.type
_entity_poly.pdbx_seq_one_letter_code
_entity_poly.pdbx_strand_id
1 'polypeptide(L)'
;MILPSLFSNQPGPPCSALFLTVLLGVQAVHAAIPLDLGSPDSIKSAAKQIAGGMVKYYTGYKPGDVPGNLPDPYYWWEAGAMFSALIDYWYYTGDDQYNDITTQAMLHQVGKENNYMPLNQTSTLGNDDQAFWGMAAMSAAENKFPNPPDDKPQWLELAQAVLHSQVPRWDDETCGGGLRWQIFSFNKGYNYKNSISNGCFINLAARLALYTKNETYVELAEKHWDWMTAIGLISPTSQVFDGSDVVKNCSELSHIQWTYNNGVLMGGAAALYNFTKGADIWEKRLNGLIDAAGIFFSKDPPDVMTEVACEGNGKCNIDQRSFKAYLSRWMAMTIKLAPYTRDRLLPKLQASATAAALQCSGPDNACGLRWTKGEAYDGSTGVGEQMAALEIIQSNLIDLVAGPADNSTGISRGNPSAGTGSDPTFELSDITTGDRVGAGFLTSVVLIGILGGAWWMVS
;
A
#
# COMPACT_ATOMS: atom_id res chain seq x y z
N MET A 1 76.59 -39.11 1.00
CA MET A 1 76.88 -40.06 2.10
C MET A 1 76.66 -39.28 3.41
N ILE A 2 75.45 -39.37 4.00
CA ILE A 2 75.07 -39.97 5.33
C ILE A 2 75.24 -38.92 6.49
N LEU A 3 74.19 -38.27 7.08
CA LEU A 3 73.14 -38.69 8.09
C LEU A 3 73.72 -39.12 9.47
N PRO A 4 72.97 -39.24 10.61
CA PRO A 4 71.95 -38.37 11.26
C PRO A 4 71.91 -38.37 12.85
N SER A 5 71.02 -37.55 13.45
CA SER A 5 70.03 -37.84 14.55
C SER A 5 70.35 -38.14 16.05
N LEU A 6 69.29 -37.86 16.88
CA LEU A 6 68.81 -38.43 18.19
C LEU A 6 69.16 -37.70 19.52
N PHE A 7 68.34 -37.61 20.60
CA PHE A 7 66.88 -37.59 20.94
C PHE A 7 66.70 -37.52 22.51
N SER A 8 65.50 -37.12 23.00
CA SER A 8 64.82 -37.45 24.31
C SER A 8 65.04 -36.55 25.56
N ASN A 9 64.11 -36.33 26.54
CA ASN A 9 62.64 -36.35 26.70
C ASN A 9 62.24 -35.93 28.17
N GLN A 10 61.36 -34.90 28.35
CA GLN A 10 60.14 -34.78 29.24
C GLN A 10 60.24 -34.86 30.81
N PRO A 11 59.24 -34.44 31.67
CA PRO A 11 57.79 -34.14 31.41
C PRO A 11 57.04 -32.96 32.16
N GLY A 12 55.86 -32.55 31.61
CA GLY A 12 54.54 -32.00 32.11
C GLY A 12 54.34 -31.03 33.32
N PRO A 13 53.14 -30.42 33.59
CA PRO A 13 51.76 -30.52 33.01
C PRO A 13 51.05 -29.12 32.80
N PRO A 14 49.69 -28.93 32.74
CA PRO A 14 48.60 -29.58 31.99
C PRO A 14 47.83 -28.62 31.02
N CYS A 15 46.90 -29.20 30.26
CA CYS A 15 45.99 -28.59 29.28
C CYS A 15 45.09 -27.45 29.78
N SER A 16 45.04 -26.36 29.00
CA SER A 16 43.87 -25.50 28.82
C SER A 16 43.79 -25.07 27.36
N ALA A 17 42.94 -25.73 26.57
CA ALA A 17 42.64 -25.35 25.20
C ALA A 17 41.58 -24.24 25.19
N LEU A 18 41.98 -23.00 24.95
CA LEU A 18 41.06 -21.93 24.54
C LEU A 18 40.68 -22.18 23.07
N PHE A 19 39.50 -22.76 22.83
CA PHE A 19 38.85 -22.64 21.53
C PHE A 19 38.22 -21.25 21.43
N LEU A 20 38.94 -20.31 20.81
CA LEU A 20 38.34 -19.07 20.32
C LEU A 20 37.52 -19.42 19.07
N THR A 21 36.23 -19.70 19.26
CA THR A 21 35.30 -19.84 18.12
C THR A 21 34.99 -18.44 17.60
N VAL A 22 35.76 -17.99 16.62
CA VAL A 22 35.41 -16.83 15.81
C VAL A 22 34.19 -17.24 14.97
N LEU A 23 32.99 -16.93 15.46
CA LEU A 23 31.78 -16.89 14.65
C LEU A 23 31.89 -15.72 13.67
N LEU A 24 32.64 -15.93 12.59
CA LEU A 24 32.44 -15.19 11.35
C LEU A 24 31.04 -15.59 10.87
N GLY A 25 30.05 -14.78 11.20
CA GLY A 25 28.75 -14.84 10.55
C GLY A 25 28.98 -14.60 9.07
N VAL A 26 29.03 -15.68 8.30
CA VAL A 26 28.96 -15.61 6.84
C VAL A 26 27.56 -15.09 6.55
N GLN A 27 27.43 -13.77 6.34
CA GLN A 27 26.30 -13.26 5.60
C GLN A 27 26.44 -13.89 4.22
N ALA A 28 25.68 -14.95 3.96
CA ALA A 28 25.55 -15.50 2.63
C ALA A 28 24.96 -14.40 1.76
N VAL A 29 25.83 -13.68 1.04
CA VAL A 29 25.43 -12.75 -0.02
C VAL A 29 24.78 -13.64 -1.07
N HIS A 30 23.45 -13.64 -1.11
CA HIS A 30 22.71 -14.32 -2.15
C HIS A 30 22.85 -13.48 -3.43
N ALA A 31 22.96 -14.15 -4.57
CA ALA A 31 22.97 -13.44 -5.85
C ALA A 31 21.66 -12.65 -6.00
N ALA A 32 21.75 -11.38 -6.38
CA ALA A 32 20.59 -10.57 -6.70
C ALA A 32 19.75 -11.23 -7.80
N ILE A 33 18.45 -10.92 -7.84
CA ILE A 33 17.55 -11.43 -8.88
C ILE A 33 18.04 -10.96 -10.25
N PRO A 34 18.37 -11.88 -11.19
CA PRO A 34 18.73 -11.50 -12.55
C PRO A 34 17.53 -10.83 -13.25
N LEU A 35 17.76 -9.65 -13.83
CA LEU A 35 16.73 -8.91 -14.55
C LEU A 35 17.28 -8.36 -15.87
N ASP A 36 16.70 -8.83 -16.98
CA ASP A 36 16.83 -8.24 -18.31
C ASP A 36 15.49 -7.62 -18.72
N LEU A 37 15.42 -6.30 -18.74
CA LEU A 37 14.22 -5.55 -19.13
C LEU A 37 13.87 -5.67 -20.62
N GLY A 38 14.80 -6.16 -21.46
CA GLY A 38 14.53 -6.49 -22.86
C GLY A 38 13.83 -7.83 -23.05
N SER A 39 13.72 -8.65 -22.01
CA SER A 39 13.17 -10.00 -22.05
C SER A 39 11.91 -10.12 -21.17
N PRO A 40 10.72 -10.24 -21.77
CA PRO A 40 9.49 -10.46 -21.01
C PRO A 40 9.57 -11.68 -20.08
N ASP A 41 10.23 -12.76 -20.51
CA ASP A 41 10.43 -13.95 -19.69
C ASP A 41 11.33 -13.68 -18.48
N SER A 42 12.37 -12.85 -18.64
CA SER A 42 13.20 -12.42 -17.51
C SER A 42 12.41 -11.61 -16.49
N ILE A 43 11.58 -10.66 -16.95
CA ILE A 43 10.76 -9.83 -16.06
C ILE A 43 9.73 -10.70 -15.33
N LYS A 44 9.04 -11.61 -16.03
CA LYS A 44 8.09 -12.55 -15.43
C LYS A 44 8.75 -13.48 -14.41
N SER A 45 9.96 -13.97 -14.69
CA SER A 45 10.73 -14.81 -13.77
C SER A 45 11.13 -14.05 -12.50
N ALA A 46 11.59 -12.81 -12.63
CA ALA A 46 11.89 -11.94 -11.48
C ALA A 46 10.62 -11.66 -10.66
N ALA A 47 9.53 -11.25 -11.31
CA ALA A 47 8.25 -11.00 -10.66
C ALA A 47 7.73 -12.24 -9.91
N LYS A 48 7.85 -13.44 -10.49
CA LYS A 48 7.46 -14.70 -9.85
C LYS A 48 8.23 -14.97 -8.55
N GLN A 49 9.54 -14.73 -8.54
CA GLN A 49 10.37 -14.90 -7.35
C GLN A 49 9.98 -13.92 -6.25
N ILE A 50 9.78 -12.64 -6.60
CA ILE A 50 9.41 -11.58 -5.65
C ILE A 50 8.00 -11.80 -5.10
N ALA A 51 7.02 -12.13 -5.96
CA ALA A 51 5.67 -12.47 -5.55
C ALA A 51 5.65 -13.66 -4.58
N GLY A 52 6.46 -14.70 -4.86
CA GLY A 52 6.66 -15.82 -3.94
C GLY A 52 7.28 -15.38 -2.60
N GLY A 53 8.25 -14.47 -2.63
CA GLY A 53 8.83 -13.86 -1.43
C GLY A 53 7.81 -13.08 -0.60
N MET A 54 6.94 -12.31 -1.27
CA MET A 54 5.87 -11.54 -0.63
C MET A 54 4.81 -12.46 0.01
N VAL A 55 4.35 -13.48 -0.71
CA VAL A 55 3.28 -14.40 -0.24
C VAL A 55 3.72 -15.25 0.96
N LYS A 56 5.03 -15.45 1.18
CA LYS A 56 5.54 -16.12 2.40
C LYS A 56 5.12 -15.43 3.70
N TYR A 57 4.91 -14.10 3.68
CA TYR A 57 4.45 -13.34 4.84
C TYR A 57 2.96 -13.54 5.14
N TYR A 58 2.18 -13.95 4.14
CA TYR A 58 0.74 -14.09 4.30
C TYR A 58 0.38 -15.44 4.91
N THR A 59 -0.33 -15.39 6.04
CA THR A 59 -0.75 -16.59 6.78
C THR A 59 -2.27 -16.77 6.81
N GLY A 60 -3.05 -15.77 6.37
CA GLY A 60 -4.52 -15.76 6.48
C GLY A 60 -5.26 -16.89 5.76
N TYR A 61 -4.63 -17.62 4.82
CA TYR A 61 -5.22 -18.81 4.20
C TYR A 61 -5.13 -20.07 5.07
N LYS A 62 -4.35 -20.04 6.17
CA LYS A 62 -4.14 -21.19 7.04
C LYS A 62 -5.35 -21.41 7.96
N PRO A 63 -5.71 -22.66 8.28
CA PRO A 63 -6.76 -22.94 9.26
C PRO A 63 -6.49 -22.25 10.60
N GLY A 64 -7.49 -21.50 11.09
CA GLY A 64 -7.41 -20.77 12.36
C GLY A 64 -6.91 -19.33 12.25
N ASP A 65 -6.48 -18.89 11.05
CA ASP A 65 -6.12 -17.50 10.77
C ASP A 65 -7.29 -16.76 10.06
N VAL A 66 -7.11 -15.47 9.77
CA VAL A 66 -8.13 -14.60 9.16
C VAL A 66 -7.73 -14.25 7.73
N PRO A 67 -8.45 -14.77 6.70
CA PRO A 67 -8.17 -14.41 5.31
C PRO A 67 -8.24 -12.91 5.09
N GLY A 68 -7.27 -12.35 4.38
CA GLY A 68 -7.19 -10.91 4.15
C GLY A 68 -6.51 -10.09 5.24
N ASN A 69 -6.04 -10.70 6.32
CA ASN A 69 -5.13 -10.07 7.27
C ASN A 69 -3.68 -10.53 7.04
N LEU A 70 -2.76 -9.60 7.19
CA LEU A 70 -1.34 -9.89 7.37
C LEU A 70 -1.03 -9.99 8.87
N PRO A 71 -0.03 -10.78 9.28
CA PRO A 71 0.42 -10.80 10.67
C PRO A 71 1.04 -9.47 11.08
N ASP A 72 1.25 -9.26 12.38
CA ASP A 72 2.03 -8.13 12.88
C ASP A 72 3.38 -8.03 12.15
N PRO A 73 3.84 -6.81 11.79
CA PRO A 73 3.33 -5.49 12.20
C PRO A 73 2.43 -4.80 11.15
N TYR A 74 1.90 -5.54 10.18
CA TYR A 74 1.22 -4.96 9.01
C TYR A 74 -0.21 -4.53 9.32
N TYR A 75 -0.60 -3.34 8.86
CA TYR A 75 -1.96 -2.86 9.01
C TYR A 75 -2.90 -3.49 7.96
N TRP A 76 -4.19 -3.49 8.24
CA TRP A 76 -5.21 -4.12 7.41
C TRP A 76 -5.24 -3.61 5.96
N TRP A 77 -5.03 -2.31 5.75
CA TRP A 77 -4.99 -1.73 4.41
C TRP A 77 -3.83 -2.24 3.55
N GLU A 78 -2.68 -2.54 4.17
CA GLU A 78 -1.49 -3.03 3.47
C GLU A 78 -1.73 -4.44 2.92
N ALA A 79 -2.57 -5.24 3.57
CA ALA A 79 -3.03 -6.51 3.03
C ALA A 79 -3.88 -6.29 1.76
N GLY A 80 -4.82 -5.35 1.76
CA GLY A 80 -5.58 -4.97 0.57
C GLY A 80 -4.67 -4.52 -0.58
N ALA A 81 -3.63 -3.75 -0.27
CA ALA A 81 -2.63 -3.31 -1.23
C ALA A 81 -1.79 -4.48 -1.79
N MET A 82 -1.41 -5.44 -0.94
CA MET A 82 -0.74 -6.68 -1.35
C MET A 82 -1.59 -7.49 -2.32
N PHE A 83 -2.88 -7.69 -2.02
CA PHE A 83 -3.78 -8.42 -2.91
C PHE A 83 -3.98 -7.69 -4.25
N SER A 84 -4.00 -6.35 -4.24
CA SER A 84 -3.97 -5.59 -5.48
C SER A 84 -2.70 -5.83 -6.29
N ALA A 85 -1.53 -5.98 -5.65
CA ALA A 85 -0.28 -6.29 -6.35
C ALA A 85 -0.28 -7.71 -6.93
N LEU A 86 -0.97 -8.65 -6.29
CA LEU A 86 -1.16 -10.02 -6.81
C LEU A 86 -2.14 -10.07 -7.99
N ILE A 87 -3.16 -9.22 -8.00
CA ILE A 87 -4.04 -9.03 -9.17
C ILE A 87 -3.23 -8.51 -10.37
N ASP A 88 -2.38 -7.51 -10.15
CA ASP A 88 -1.51 -6.97 -11.20
C ASP A 88 -0.46 -7.99 -11.64
N TYR A 89 0.10 -8.77 -10.71
CA TYR A 89 1.01 -9.87 -11.02
C TYR A 89 0.38 -10.89 -11.98
N TRP A 90 -0.83 -11.35 -11.68
CA TRP A 90 -1.56 -12.25 -12.58
C TRP A 90 -1.79 -11.58 -13.94
N TYR A 91 -2.21 -10.33 -13.95
CA TYR A 91 -2.51 -9.59 -15.17
C TYR A 91 -1.28 -9.42 -16.08
N TYR A 92 -0.12 -9.08 -15.54
CA TYR A 92 1.11 -8.90 -16.31
C TYR A 92 1.77 -10.21 -16.72
N THR A 93 1.72 -11.23 -15.87
CA THR A 93 2.52 -12.46 -16.07
C THR A 93 1.71 -13.59 -16.68
N GLY A 94 0.40 -13.65 -16.40
CA GLY A 94 -0.48 -14.78 -16.67
C GLY A 94 -0.39 -15.91 -15.64
N ASP A 95 0.43 -15.77 -14.58
CA ASP A 95 0.57 -16.77 -13.52
C ASP A 95 -0.57 -16.61 -12.50
N ASP A 96 -1.40 -17.65 -12.37
CA ASP A 96 -2.63 -17.66 -11.58
C ASP A 96 -2.48 -18.29 -10.19
N GLN A 97 -1.27 -18.67 -9.79
CA GLN A 97 -1.02 -19.45 -8.57
C GLN A 97 -1.54 -18.81 -7.27
N TYR A 98 -1.76 -17.49 -7.26
CA TYR A 98 -2.23 -16.73 -6.09
C TYR A 98 -3.67 -16.23 -6.24
N ASN A 99 -4.38 -16.58 -7.31
CA ASN A 99 -5.72 -16.06 -7.58
C ASN A 99 -6.73 -16.52 -6.53
N ASP A 100 -6.65 -17.78 -6.08
CA ASP A 100 -7.58 -18.34 -5.11
C ASP A 100 -7.43 -17.68 -3.73
N ILE A 101 -6.20 -17.51 -3.23
CA ILE A 101 -5.95 -16.85 -1.94
C ILE A 101 -6.34 -15.37 -1.98
N THR A 102 -6.16 -14.73 -3.14
CA THR A 102 -6.52 -13.32 -3.37
C THR A 102 -8.02 -13.15 -3.36
N THR A 103 -8.74 -14.01 -4.09
CA THR A 103 -10.21 -14.02 -4.11
C THR A 103 -10.78 -14.28 -2.71
N GLN A 104 -10.24 -15.28 -2.01
CA GLN A 104 -10.67 -15.63 -0.65
C GLN A 104 -10.48 -14.45 0.31
N ALA A 105 -9.30 -13.83 0.29
CA ALA A 105 -8.96 -12.71 1.16
C ALA A 105 -9.86 -11.50 0.91
N MET A 106 -10.00 -11.08 -0.35
CA MET A 106 -10.82 -9.93 -0.71
C MET A 106 -12.28 -10.14 -0.34
N LEU A 107 -12.86 -11.32 -0.62
CA LEU A 107 -14.24 -11.63 -0.25
C LEU A 107 -14.46 -11.77 1.26
N HIS A 108 -13.44 -12.14 2.03
CA HIS A 108 -13.55 -12.24 3.48
C HIS A 108 -13.64 -10.86 4.16
N GLN A 109 -13.01 -9.84 3.56
CA GLN A 109 -12.86 -8.52 4.15
C GLN A 109 -13.95 -7.51 3.73
N VAL A 110 -14.92 -7.92 2.91
CA VAL A 110 -15.97 -7.02 2.36
C VAL A 110 -16.90 -6.42 3.43
N GLY A 111 -16.96 -7.02 4.61
CA GLY A 111 -17.88 -6.60 5.68
C GLY A 111 -19.35 -6.95 5.37
N LYS A 112 -20.25 -6.67 6.32
CA LYS A 112 -21.67 -7.04 6.19
C LYS A 112 -22.39 -6.30 5.05
N GLU A 113 -22.00 -5.05 4.81
CA GLU A 113 -22.60 -4.16 3.81
C GLU A 113 -21.87 -4.20 2.46
N ASN A 114 -20.95 -5.15 2.27
CA ASN A 114 -20.15 -5.32 1.04
C ASN A 114 -19.44 -4.04 0.57
N ASN A 115 -18.86 -3.28 1.49
CA ASN A 115 -18.23 -1.98 1.23
C ASN A 115 -16.83 -1.86 1.85
N TYR A 116 -16.22 -2.98 2.23
CA TYR A 116 -14.92 -3.02 2.91
C TYR A 116 -14.89 -2.22 4.23
N MET A 117 -15.99 -2.27 4.99
CA MET A 117 -16.03 -1.79 6.37
C MET A 117 -16.31 -2.93 7.35
N PRO A 118 -15.43 -3.94 7.46
CA PRO A 118 -15.60 -5.01 8.42
C PRO A 118 -15.48 -4.47 9.86
N LEU A 119 -16.39 -4.89 10.74
CA LEU A 119 -16.46 -4.41 12.13
C LEU A 119 -15.16 -4.62 12.93
N ASN A 120 -14.40 -5.66 12.61
CA ASN A 120 -13.13 -5.94 13.29
C ASN A 120 -12.04 -4.89 13.02
N GLN A 121 -12.21 -4.06 11.99
CA GLN A 121 -11.21 -3.06 11.60
C GLN A 121 -11.58 -1.64 12.05
N THR A 122 -12.72 -1.45 12.72
CA THR A 122 -13.23 -0.13 13.12
C THR A 122 -12.21 0.76 13.82
N SER A 123 -11.41 0.22 14.74
CA SER A 123 -10.46 1.01 15.54
C SER A 123 -9.31 1.62 14.74
N THR A 124 -9.13 1.20 13.49
CA THR A 124 -8.06 1.67 12.60
C THR A 124 -8.59 2.11 11.23
N LEU A 125 -9.89 2.02 10.98
CA LEU A 125 -10.46 2.22 9.64
C LEU A 125 -10.52 3.71 9.23
N GLY A 126 -9.58 4.11 8.37
CA GLY A 126 -9.62 5.33 7.60
C GLY A 126 -10.33 5.20 6.25
N ASN A 127 -10.58 6.36 5.63
CA ASN A 127 -11.12 6.41 4.27
C ASN A 127 -10.10 5.91 3.25
N ASP A 128 -8.82 6.17 3.48
CA ASP A 128 -7.70 5.58 2.74
C ASP A 128 -7.64 4.06 2.93
N ASP A 129 -7.72 3.55 4.16
CA ASP A 129 -7.73 2.09 4.41
C ASP A 129 -8.81 1.39 3.58
N GLN A 130 -10.05 1.88 3.67
CA GLN A 130 -11.19 1.36 2.90
C GLN A 130 -10.96 1.49 1.39
N ALA A 131 -10.42 2.61 0.94
CA ALA A 131 -10.23 2.89 -0.47
C ALA A 131 -9.13 2.04 -1.11
N PHE A 132 -8.09 1.61 -0.38
CA PHE A 132 -7.10 0.66 -0.90
C PHE A 132 -7.74 -0.69 -1.29
N TRP A 133 -8.69 -1.19 -0.49
CA TRP A 133 -9.47 -2.38 -0.84
C TRP A 133 -10.44 -2.12 -2.00
N GLY A 134 -11.09 -0.96 -2.04
CA GLY A 134 -11.92 -0.54 -3.17
C GLY A 134 -11.14 -0.45 -4.48
N MET A 135 -9.93 0.11 -4.45
CA MET A 135 -9.03 0.20 -5.59
C MET A 135 -8.48 -1.17 -6.02
N ALA A 136 -8.27 -2.10 -5.09
CA ALA A 136 -7.94 -3.48 -5.41
C ALA A 136 -9.09 -4.17 -6.16
N ALA A 137 -10.32 -4.00 -5.69
CA ALA A 137 -11.51 -4.49 -6.39
C ALA A 137 -11.70 -3.83 -7.77
N MET A 138 -11.40 -2.53 -7.87
CA MET A 138 -11.41 -1.83 -9.16
C MET A 138 -10.37 -2.42 -10.12
N SER A 139 -9.15 -2.73 -9.64
CA SER A 139 -8.11 -3.38 -10.46
C SER A 139 -8.53 -4.78 -10.89
N ALA A 140 -9.21 -5.54 -10.03
CA ALA A 140 -9.75 -6.86 -10.39
C ALA A 140 -10.77 -6.76 -11.53
N ALA A 141 -11.67 -5.75 -11.50
CA ALA A 141 -12.62 -5.51 -12.57
C ALA A 141 -11.93 -5.08 -13.89
N GLU A 142 -11.00 -4.12 -13.82
CA GLU A 142 -10.26 -3.60 -14.96
C GLU A 142 -9.38 -4.66 -15.63
N ASN A 143 -8.72 -5.50 -14.84
CA ASN A 143 -7.81 -6.53 -15.35
C ASN A 143 -8.54 -7.81 -15.79
N LYS A 144 -9.88 -7.87 -15.64
CA LYS A 144 -10.70 -9.06 -15.88
C LYS A 144 -10.28 -10.26 -15.02
N PHE A 145 -9.89 -9.97 -13.78
CA PHE A 145 -9.58 -11.00 -12.79
C PHE A 145 -10.79 -11.94 -12.63
N PRO A 146 -10.58 -13.25 -12.40
CA PRO A 146 -11.68 -14.20 -12.27
C PRO A 146 -12.76 -13.70 -11.32
N ASN A 147 -14.02 -13.74 -11.78
CA ASN A 147 -15.14 -13.26 -10.98
C ASN A 147 -15.34 -14.14 -9.74
N PRO A 148 -15.83 -13.56 -8.63
CA PRO A 148 -16.34 -14.32 -7.50
C PRO A 148 -17.52 -15.23 -7.93
N PRO A 149 -17.84 -16.26 -7.13
CA PRO A 149 -19.08 -17.01 -7.28
C PRO A 149 -20.31 -16.09 -7.39
N ASP A 150 -21.34 -16.52 -8.13
CA ASP A 150 -22.50 -15.67 -8.43
C ASP A 150 -23.29 -15.20 -7.20
N ASP A 151 -23.19 -15.92 -6.07
CA ASP A 151 -23.81 -15.58 -4.77
C ASP A 151 -22.94 -14.64 -3.91
N LYS A 152 -21.80 -14.17 -4.42
CA LYS A 152 -20.87 -13.26 -3.75
C LYS A 152 -20.82 -11.89 -4.44
N PRO A 153 -20.51 -10.82 -3.68
CA PRO A 153 -20.37 -9.49 -4.26
C PRO A 153 -19.27 -9.48 -5.32
N GLN A 154 -19.52 -8.75 -6.41
CA GLN A 154 -18.62 -8.74 -7.58
C GLN A 154 -17.60 -7.59 -7.49
N TRP A 155 -16.49 -7.66 -8.24
CA TRP A 155 -15.38 -6.71 -8.11
C TRP A 155 -15.78 -5.25 -8.39
N LEU A 156 -16.50 -5.01 -9.48
CA LEU A 156 -17.02 -3.69 -9.83
C LEU A 156 -18.06 -3.20 -8.81
N GLU A 157 -18.93 -4.10 -8.33
CA GLU A 157 -19.89 -3.78 -7.26
C GLU A 157 -19.17 -3.33 -5.98
N LEU A 158 -18.12 -4.03 -5.55
CA LEU A 158 -17.33 -3.68 -4.37
C LEU A 158 -16.61 -2.33 -4.52
N ALA A 159 -16.06 -2.05 -5.71
CA ALA A 159 -15.47 -0.75 -6.02
C ALA A 159 -16.50 0.39 -5.95
N GLN A 160 -17.71 0.18 -6.51
CA GLN A 160 -18.82 1.12 -6.41
C GLN A 160 -19.27 1.31 -4.96
N ALA A 161 -19.38 0.23 -4.19
CA ALA A 161 -19.81 0.28 -2.79
C ALA A 161 -18.89 1.14 -1.93
N VAL A 162 -17.57 0.99 -2.10
CA VAL A 162 -16.59 1.83 -1.38
C VAL A 162 -16.80 3.29 -1.72
N LEU A 163 -16.80 3.65 -3.02
CA LEU A 163 -16.95 5.05 -3.42
C LEU A 163 -18.27 5.64 -2.89
N HIS A 164 -19.39 4.95 -3.11
CA HIS A 164 -20.70 5.42 -2.70
C HIS A 164 -20.81 5.60 -1.18
N SER A 165 -20.19 4.72 -0.38
CA SER A 165 -20.15 4.89 1.08
C SER A 165 -19.29 6.07 1.53
N GLN A 166 -18.32 6.52 0.72
CA GLN A 166 -17.50 7.69 1.01
C GLN A 166 -18.15 9.01 0.62
N VAL A 167 -19.04 9.02 -0.39
CA VAL A 167 -19.76 10.22 -0.85
C VAL A 167 -20.43 11.00 0.29
N PRO A 168 -21.22 10.39 1.21
CA PRO A 168 -21.88 11.14 2.28
C PRO A 168 -20.92 11.64 3.37
N ARG A 169 -19.65 11.25 3.36
CA ARG A 169 -18.64 11.67 4.34
C ARG A 169 -17.93 12.97 3.98
N TRP A 170 -18.30 13.58 2.85
CA TRP A 170 -17.87 14.92 2.52
C TRP A 170 -18.26 15.90 3.64
N ASP A 171 -17.26 16.53 4.25
CA ASP A 171 -17.46 17.42 5.40
C ASP A 171 -17.46 18.88 4.96
N ASP A 172 -18.66 19.42 4.72
CA ASP A 172 -18.90 20.82 4.37
C ASP A 172 -18.72 21.79 5.55
N GLU A 173 -18.66 21.30 6.79
CA GLU A 173 -18.59 22.15 7.99
C GLU A 173 -17.17 22.67 8.24
N THR A 174 -16.14 21.89 7.89
CA THR A 174 -14.75 22.26 8.13
C THR A 174 -13.92 22.31 6.85
N CYS A 175 -13.03 23.30 6.76
CA CYS A 175 -12.11 23.45 5.63
C CYS A 175 -12.77 23.52 4.24
N GLY A 176 -14.05 23.90 4.17
CA GLY A 176 -14.80 24.03 2.92
C GLY A 176 -14.99 22.72 2.14
N GLY A 177 -14.93 21.56 2.81
CA GLY A 177 -15.09 20.26 2.16
C GLY A 177 -14.00 19.24 2.48
N GLY A 178 -13.96 18.16 1.69
CA GLY A 178 -12.96 17.10 1.75
C GLY A 178 -13.20 16.05 2.82
N LEU A 179 -12.67 14.86 2.59
CA LEU A 179 -12.70 13.76 3.55
C LEU A 179 -11.67 13.98 4.66
N ARG A 180 -12.07 13.58 5.87
CA ARG A 180 -11.16 13.31 6.98
C ARG A 180 -10.40 12.02 6.70
N TRP A 181 -9.26 11.87 7.36
CA TRP A 181 -8.48 10.65 7.33
C TRP A 181 -9.30 9.48 7.88
N GLN A 182 -9.73 9.60 9.13
CA GLN A 182 -10.48 8.55 9.81
C GLN A 182 -11.98 8.61 9.50
N ILE A 183 -12.63 7.44 9.41
CA ILE A 183 -14.10 7.35 9.24
C ILE A 183 -14.81 7.66 10.56
N PHE A 184 -14.32 7.09 11.67
CA PHE A 184 -14.98 7.18 12.96
C PHE A 184 -14.37 8.30 13.82
N SER A 185 -15.24 9.09 14.47
CA SER A 185 -14.84 10.28 15.22
C SER A 185 -13.97 10.01 16.45
N PHE A 186 -14.01 8.79 16.99
CA PHE A 186 -13.17 8.36 18.11
C PHE A 186 -11.76 7.91 17.69
N ASN A 187 -11.50 7.73 16.40
CA ASN A 187 -10.17 7.32 15.94
C ASN A 187 -9.19 8.50 15.96
N LYS A 188 -7.96 8.21 16.39
CA LYS A 188 -6.87 9.18 16.35
C LYS A 188 -6.61 9.57 14.89
N GLY A 189 -6.64 10.87 14.60
CA GLY A 189 -6.49 11.38 13.23
C GLY A 189 -7.80 11.82 12.58
N TYR A 190 -8.95 11.69 13.23
CA TYR A 190 -10.23 12.20 12.71
C TYR A 190 -10.23 13.71 12.42
N ASN A 191 -9.43 14.49 13.14
CA ASN A 191 -9.26 15.93 12.87
C ASN A 191 -8.33 16.23 11.70
N TYR A 192 -7.69 15.23 11.12
CA TYR A 192 -6.75 15.39 10.02
C TYR A 192 -7.47 15.15 8.69
N LYS A 193 -7.41 16.09 7.75
CA LYS A 193 -7.82 15.92 6.36
C LYS A 193 -6.57 15.76 5.52
N ASN A 194 -6.38 14.57 4.95
CA ASN A 194 -5.14 14.21 4.26
C ASN A 194 -5.34 14.02 2.75
N SER A 195 -4.24 14.09 2.02
CA SER A 195 -4.21 13.91 0.57
C SER A 195 -4.49 12.49 0.16
N ILE A 196 -4.10 11.49 0.95
CA ILE A 196 -4.31 10.08 0.56
C ILE A 196 -5.80 9.72 0.54
N SER A 197 -6.59 10.09 1.56
CA SER A 197 -8.02 9.77 1.60
C SER A 197 -8.78 10.38 0.41
N ASN A 198 -8.47 11.65 0.12
CA ASN A 198 -9.11 12.37 -0.98
C ASN A 198 -8.55 11.94 -2.35
N GLY A 199 -7.26 11.63 -2.43
CA GLY A 199 -6.61 11.12 -3.63
C GLY A 199 -7.12 9.74 -4.02
N CYS A 200 -7.31 8.83 -3.06
CA CYS A 200 -7.92 7.53 -3.30
C CYS A 200 -9.37 7.66 -3.78
N PHE A 201 -10.14 8.60 -3.20
CA PHE A 201 -11.49 8.90 -3.69
C PHE A 201 -11.48 9.36 -5.14
N ILE A 202 -10.61 10.33 -5.49
CA ILE A 202 -10.42 10.81 -6.87
C ILE A 202 -10.03 9.65 -7.81
N ASN A 203 -9.07 8.82 -7.42
CA ASN A 203 -8.60 7.70 -8.22
C ASN A 203 -9.72 6.69 -8.50
N LEU A 204 -10.46 6.30 -7.46
CA LEU A 204 -11.55 5.33 -7.59
C LEU A 204 -12.71 5.91 -8.43
N ALA A 205 -13.09 7.17 -8.20
CA ALA A 205 -14.12 7.85 -8.98
C ALA A 205 -13.72 7.97 -10.46
N ALA A 206 -12.50 8.42 -10.74
CA ALA A 206 -11.98 8.53 -12.10
C ALA A 206 -11.99 7.20 -12.86
N ARG A 207 -11.58 6.12 -12.19
CA ARG A 207 -11.56 4.77 -12.75
C ARG A 207 -12.96 4.21 -12.96
N LEU A 208 -13.88 4.44 -12.02
CA LEU A 208 -15.29 4.11 -12.19
C LEU A 208 -15.93 4.89 -13.34
N ALA A 209 -15.60 6.18 -13.53
CA ALA A 209 -16.03 6.96 -14.70
C ALA A 209 -15.54 6.31 -16.00
N LEU A 210 -14.25 5.99 -16.07
CA LEU A 210 -13.65 5.37 -17.24
C LEU A 210 -14.25 4.00 -17.57
N TYR A 211 -14.51 3.18 -16.55
CA TYR A 211 -15.08 1.84 -16.73
C TYR A 211 -16.57 1.90 -17.11
N THR A 212 -17.37 2.65 -16.35
CA THR A 212 -18.84 2.63 -16.45
C THR A 212 -19.39 3.62 -17.48
N LYS A 213 -18.57 4.59 -17.90
CA LYS A 213 -18.95 5.74 -18.72
C LYS A 213 -19.96 6.70 -18.03
N ASN A 214 -20.00 6.72 -16.70
CA ASN A 214 -20.90 7.56 -15.92
C ASN A 214 -20.22 8.88 -15.52
N GLU A 215 -20.77 10.02 -15.98
CA GLU A 215 -20.25 11.36 -15.73
C GLU A 215 -20.37 11.80 -14.27
N THR A 216 -21.31 11.26 -13.47
CA THR A 216 -21.42 11.60 -12.04
C THR A 216 -20.13 11.27 -11.28
N TYR A 217 -19.41 10.22 -11.68
CA TYR A 217 -18.11 9.91 -11.08
C TYR A 217 -17.02 10.93 -11.45
N VAL A 218 -17.12 11.57 -12.62
CA VAL A 218 -16.22 12.68 -13.01
C VAL A 218 -16.47 13.89 -12.12
N GLU A 219 -17.74 14.26 -11.93
CA GLU A 219 -18.14 15.39 -11.07
C GLU A 219 -17.63 15.20 -9.64
N LEU A 220 -17.74 13.97 -9.10
CA LEU A 220 -17.22 13.62 -7.79
C LEU A 220 -15.69 13.75 -7.72
N ALA A 221 -14.96 13.26 -8.74
CA ALA A 221 -13.52 13.39 -8.79
C ALA A 221 -13.07 14.86 -8.90
N GLU A 222 -13.74 15.65 -9.73
CA GLU A 222 -13.46 17.09 -9.89
C GLU A 222 -13.71 17.86 -8.60
N LYS A 223 -14.82 17.58 -7.89
CA LYS A 223 -15.14 18.19 -6.59
C LYS A 223 -14.00 18.03 -5.59
N HIS A 224 -13.44 16.82 -5.45
CA HIS A 224 -12.33 16.57 -4.53
C HIS A 224 -11.02 17.19 -5.04
N TRP A 225 -10.74 17.13 -6.34
CA TRP A 225 -9.55 17.73 -6.93
C TRP A 225 -9.50 19.25 -6.70
N ASP A 226 -10.62 19.91 -6.97
CA ASP A 226 -10.75 21.36 -6.84
C ASP A 226 -10.61 21.77 -5.37
N TRP A 227 -11.19 21.00 -4.44
CA TRP A 227 -10.98 21.22 -3.01
C TRP A 227 -9.51 21.06 -2.59
N MET A 228 -8.84 19.97 -2.99
CA MET A 228 -7.42 19.75 -2.68
C MET A 228 -6.54 20.88 -3.21
N THR A 229 -6.87 21.42 -4.38
CA THR A 229 -6.19 22.58 -4.96
C THR A 229 -6.51 23.87 -4.19
N ALA A 230 -7.78 24.09 -3.83
CA ALA A 230 -8.24 25.30 -3.15
C ALA A 230 -7.62 25.47 -1.76
N ILE A 231 -7.45 24.39 -1.00
CA ILE A 231 -6.79 24.43 0.31
C ILE A 231 -5.26 24.31 0.22
N GLY A 232 -4.71 24.12 -0.98
CA GLY A 232 -3.26 24.10 -1.24
C GLY A 232 -2.56 22.76 -1.01
N LEU A 233 -3.30 21.67 -0.80
CA LEU A 233 -2.70 20.31 -0.74
C LEU A 233 -2.08 19.92 -2.09
N ILE A 234 -2.72 20.33 -3.19
CA ILE A 234 -2.08 20.37 -4.52
C ILE A 234 -1.59 21.79 -4.73
N SER A 235 -0.28 21.99 -4.70
CA SER A 235 0.32 23.31 -4.86
C SER A 235 0.15 23.84 -6.30
N PRO A 236 0.37 25.15 -6.54
CA PRO A 236 0.38 25.70 -7.91
C PRO A 236 1.40 25.06 -8.85
N THR A 237 2.43 24.42 -8.30
CA THR A 237 3.45 23.64 -9.03
C THR A 237 3.19 22.13 -8.98
N SER A 238 1.98 21.72 -8.62
CA SER A 238 1.51 20.33 -8.55
C SER A 238 2.23 19.43 -7.53
N GLN A 239 2.95 20.01 -6.57
CA GLN A 239 3.43 19.27 -5.41
C GLN A 239 2.23 18.82 -4.58
N VAL A 240 2.28 17.59 -4.08
CA VAL A 240 1.18 17.01 -3.29
C VAL A 240 1.63 16.87 -1.84
N PHE A 241 1.12 17.76 -0.99
CA PHE A 241 1.42 17.79 0.45
C PHE A 241 0.53 16.82 1.22
N ASP A 242 0.93 16.45 2.43
CA ASP A 242 0.36 15.30 3.14
C ASP A 242 -1.06 15.55 3.67
N GLY A 243 -1.34 16.74 4.19
CA GLY A 243 -2.64 17.04 4.79
C GLY A 243 -2.64 18.25 5.69
N SER A 244 -3.77 18.49 6.34
CA SER A 244 -3.96 19.60 7.28
C SER A 244 -4.96 19.26 8.39
N ASP A 245 -4.96 20.05 9.46
CA ASP A 245 -5.80 19.84 10.64
C ASP A 245 -7.01 20.78 10.64
N VAL A 246 -8.21 20.23 10.84
CA VAL A 246 -9.45 21.00 10.87
C VAL A 246 -9.51 21.98 12.04
N VAL A 247 -8.81 21.71 13.16
CA VAL A 247 -8.73 22.60 14.33
C VAL A 247 -7.99 23.89 13.98
N LYS A 248 -7.16 23.86 12.93
CA LYS A 248 -6.45 25.02 12.37
C LYS A 248 -7.13 25.57 11.12
N ASN A 249 -8.40 25.23 10.87
CA ASN A 249 -9.15 25.58 9.65
C ASN A 249 -8.43 25.19 8.36
N CYS A 250 -7.63 24.12 8.41
CA CYS A 250 -6.74 23.70 7.34
C CYS A 250 -5.77 24.78 6.81
N SER A 251 -5.42 25.77 7.64
CA SER A 251 -4.54 26.89 7.25
C SER A 251 -3.05 26.57 7.30
N GLU A 252 -2.67 25.48 7.96
CA GLU A 252 -1.29 25.00 8.06
C GLU A 252 -1.16 23.62 7.43
N LEU A 253 -0.33 23.49 6.39
CA LEU A 253 -0.14 22.24 5.67
C LEU A 253 1.07 21.46 6.21
N SER A 254 0.93 20.14 6.33
CA SER A 254 2.06 19.22 6.43
C SER A 254 2.68 19.08 5.04
N HIS A 255 3.83 19.72 4.81
CA HIS A 255 4.50 19.76 3.50
C HIS A 255 5.30 18.49 3.17
N ILE A 256 5.11 17.41 3.93
CA ILE A 256 5.72 16.12 3.62
C ILE A 256 5.15 15.65 2.28
N GLN A 257 6.04 15.17 1.41
CA GLN A 257 5.69 14.64 0.10
C GLN A 257 5.99 13.15 0.11
N TRP A 258 4.98 12.36 -0.21
CA TRP A 258 5.04 10.90 -0.27
C TRP A 258 4.78 10.45 -1.70
N THR A 259 5.46 9.40 -2.16
CA THR A 259 5.31 8.92 -3.54
C THR A 259 3.87 8.54 -3.88
N TYR A 260 3.18 7.87 -2.95
CA TYR A 260 1.80 7.41 -3.13
C TYR A 260 0.76 8.54 -3.28
N ASN A 261 0.96 9.71 -2.65
CA ASN A 261 0.05 10.85 -2.75
C ASN A 261 0.10 11.45 -4.16
N ASN A 262 1.29 11.53 -4.75
CA ASN A 262 1.44 11.93 -6.15
C ASN A 262 0.91 10.83 -7.09
N GLY A 263 1.29 9.57 -6.84
CA GLY A 263 0.90 8.45 -7.68
C GLY A 263 -0.62 8.24 -7.76
N VAL A 264 -1.34 8.36 -6.65
CA VAL A 264 -2.79 8.12 -6.61
C VAL A 264 -3.55 9.16 -7.44
N LEU A 265 -3.12 10.43 -7.37
CA LEU A 265 -3.65 11.50 -8.21
C LEU A 265 -3.21 11.35 -9.67
N MET A 266 -1.99 10.86 -9.94
CA MET A 266 -1.50 10.62 -11.31
C MET A 266 -2.37 9.57 -12.02
N GLY A 267 -2.66 8.45 -11.34
CA GLY A 267 -3.56 7.42 -11.86
C GLY A 267 -4.99 7.93 -12.12
N GLY A 268 -5.53 8.74 -11.20
CA GLY A 268 -6.86 9.35 -11.37
C GLY A 268 -6.91 10.36 -12.52
N ALA A 269 -5.90 11.24 -12.62
CA ALA A 269 -5.79 12.20 -13.71
C ALA A 269 -5.61 11.52 -15.07
N ALA A 270 -4.84 10.43 -15.15
CA ALA A 270 -4.69 9.65 -16.37
C ALA A 270 -6.00 8.98 -16.82
N ALA A 271 -6.79 8.45 -15.88
CA ALA A 271 -8.11 7.90 -16.18
C ALA A 271 -9.08 8.97 -16.70
N LEU A 272 -9.08 10.18 -16.11
CA LEU A 272 -9.93 11.28 -16.58
C LEU A 272 -9.43 11.91 -17.89
N TYR A 273 -8.12 11.98 -18.11
CA TYR A 273 -7.55 12.34 -19.42
C TYR A 273 -8.05 11.38 -20.52
N ASN A 274 -8.01 10.07 -20.25
CA ASN A 274 -8.48 9.08 -21.21
C ASN A 274 -10.00 9.15 -21.42
N PHE A 275 -10.78 9.25 -20.34
CA PHE A 275 -12.24 9.38 -20.39
C PHE A 275 -12.68 10.60 -21.22
N THR A 276 -12.04 11.74 -21.00
CA THR A 276 -12.32 13.00 -21.70
C THR A 276 -11.69 13.10 -23.09
N LYS A 277 -11.06 12.01 -23.57
CA LYS A 277 -10.40 11.93 -24.89
C LYS A 277 -9.31 13.00 -25.07
N GLY A 278 -8.57 13.26 -24.00
CA GLY A 278 -7.40 14.12 -24.01
C GLY A 278 -7.69 15.59 -23.72
N ALA A 279 -8.64 15.91 -22.84
CA ALA A 279 -8.93 17.30 -22.51
C ALA A 279 -7.72 18.02 -21.86
N ASP A 280 -7.45 19.24 -22.31
CA ASP A 280 -6.29 20.07 -21.91
C ASP A 280 -6.13 20.21 -20.38
N ILE A 281 -7.23 20.30 -19.63
CA ILE A 281 -7.18 20.43 -18.17
C ILE A 281 -6.55 19.20 -17.51
N TRP A 282 -6.91 18.00 -17.96
CA TRP A 282 -6.37 16.75 -17.43
C TRP A 282 -4.95 16.52 -17.94
N GLU A 283 -4.63 16.94 -19.16
CA GLU A 283 -3.25 16.91 -19.66
C GLU A 283 -2.32 17.78 -18.82
N LYS A 284 -2.75 19.01 -18.51
CA LYS A 284 -2.01 19.96 -17.68
C LYS A 284 -1.81 19.44 -16.27
N ARG A 285 -2.87 18.91 -15.64
CA ARG A 285 -2.82 18.29 -14.30
C ARG A 285 -1.85 17.11 -14.29
N LEU A 286 -1.93 16.23 -15.29
CA LEU A 286 -1.06 15.07 -15.41
C LEU A 286 0.40 15.47 -15.63
N ASN A 287 0.67 16.43 -16.51
CA ASN A 287 2.02 16.95 -16.74
C ASN A 287 2.65 17.54 -15.49
N GLY A 288 1.87 18.33 -14.73
CA GLY A 288 2.30 18.90 -13.46
C GLY A 288 2.63 17.83 -12.42
N LEU A 289 1.80 16.79 -12.29
CA LEU A 289 2.10 15.67 -11.38
C LEU A 289 3.37 14.91 -11.76
N ILE A 290 3.62 14.69 -13.06
CA ILE A 290 4.84 14.04 -13.56
C ILE A 290 6.07 14.91 -13.23
N ASP A 291 5.97 16.24 -13.38
CA ASP A 291 7.06 17.15 -13.01
C ASP A 291 7.32 17.14 -11.51
N ALA A 292 6.26 17.22 -10.70
CA ALA A 292 6.35 17.18 -9.24
C ALA A 292 6.90 15.85 -8.72
N ALA A 293 6.60 14.73 -9.40
CA ALA A 293 7.15 13.42 -9.06
C ALA A 293 8.67 13.37 -9.19
N GLY A 294 9.30 14.30 -9.91
CA GLY A 294 10.74 14.42 -10.07
C GLY A 294 11.53 14.46 -8.76
N ILE A 295 10.92 14.95 -7.66
CA ILE A 295 11.57 14.95 -6.33
C ILE A 295 11.87 13.53 -5.82
N PHE A 296 11.06 12.55 -6.21
CA PHE A 296 11.19 11.16 -5.76
C PHE A 296 12.25 10.38 -6.51
N PHE A 297 12.91 10.96 -7.50
CA PHE A 297 13.92 10.27 -8.30
C PHE A 297 15.31 10.82 -8.00
N SER A 298 16.22 9.93 -7.62
CA SER A 298 17.60 10.30 -7.31
C SER A 298 18.32 10.86 -8.54
N LYS A 299 19.30 11.73 -8.28
CA LYS A 299 20.25 12.23 -9.28
C LYS A 299 21.45 11.29 -9.42
N ASP A 300 21.77 10.56 -8.38
CA ASP A 300 22.88 9.60 -8.32
C ASP A 300 22.52 8.43 -7.38
N PRO A 301 22.30 7.22 -7.91
CA PRO A 301 22.13 6.90 -9.33
C PRO A 301 20.92 7.64 -9.95
N PRO A 302 20.97 8.06 -11.23
CA PRO A 302 19.90 8.81 -11.85
C PRO A 302 18.62 7.99 -11.99
N ASP A 303 17.47 8.66 -11.85
CA ASP A 303 16.13 8.12 -12.09
C ASP A 303 15.70 6.93 -11.20
N VAL A 304 16.46 6.65 -10.13
CA VAL A 304 16.07 5.62 -9.14
C VAL A 304 15.12 6.22 -8.10
N MET A 305 13.94 5.60 -7.98
CA MET A 305 12.88 6.05 -7.08
C MET A 305 13.25 5.89 -5.60
N THR A 306 12.91 6.91 -4.81
CA THR A 306 13.20 7.03 -3.38
C THR A 306 12.03 7.64 -2.62
N GLU A 307 11.84 7.23 -1.37
CA GLU A 307 10.99 7.97 -0.43
C GLU A 307 11.75 9.10 0.25
N VAL A 308 11.58 10.31 -0.27
CA VAL A 308 12.38 11.50 0.10
C VAL A 308 12.29 11.87 1.57
N ALA A 309 11.16 11.55 2.22
CA ALA A 309 10.93 11.91 3.61
C ALA A 309 11.61 10.97 4.62
N CYS A 310 11.86 9.71 4.24
CA CYS A 310 12.25 8.67 5.22
C CYS A 310 13.35 7.70 4.74
N GLU A 311 13.58 7.54 3.44
CA GLU A 311 14.46 6.48 2.93
C GLU A 311 15.94 6.80 3.18
N GLY A 312 16.33 8.06 2.95
CA GLY A 312 17.71 8.52 3.11
C GLY A 312 18.24 8.38 4.54
N ASN A 313 17.37 8.62 5.53
CA ASN A 313 17.70 8.53 6.95
C ASN A 313 17.33 7.18 7.59
N GLY A 314 16.75 6.24 6.82
CA GLY A 314 16.38 4.91 7.29
C GLY A 314 15.24 4.87 8.31
N LYS A 315 14.33 5.86 8.28
CA LYS A 315 13.22 5.97 9.24
C LYS A 315 11.84 5.67 8.66
N CYS A 316 11.77 5.01 7.50
CA CYS A 316 10.48 4.60 6.94
C CYS A 316 9.78 3.62 7.89
N ASN A 317 8.59 3.99 8.36
CA ASN A 317 7.71 3.10 9.12
C ASN A 317 7.14 2.01 8.21
N ILE A 318 6.38 1.05 8.76
CA ILE A 318 5.83 -0.10 8.02
C ILE A 318 5.05 0.34 6.77
N ASP A 319 4.12 1.29 6.93
CA ASP A 319 3.33 1.84 5.82
C ASP A 319 4.21 2.42 4.70
N GLN A 320 5.18 3.25 5.07
CA GLN A 320 6.00 4.02 4.12
C GLN A 320 6.88 3.13 3.24
N ARG A 321 7.13 1.87 3.64
CA ARG A 321 7.95 0.95 2.84
C ARG A 321 7.25 0.44 1.60
N SER A 322 5.92 0.50 1.56
CA SER A 322 5.14 0.07 0.39
C SER A 322 4.83 1.22 -0.58
N PHE A 323 5.03 2.50 -0.19
CA PHE A 323 4.53 3.64 -0.96
C PHE A 323 5.06 3.71 -2.41
N LYS A 324 6.33 3.35 -2.63
CA LYS A 324 6.93 3.27 -3.97
C LYS A 324 6.24 2.27 -4.88
N ALA A 325 5.63 1.22 -4.32
CA ALA A 325 4.86 0.24 -5.08
C ALA A 325 3.73 0.94 -5.85
N TYR A 326 3.04 1.85 -5.18
CA TYR A 326 1.83 2.47 -5.72
C TYR A 326 2.16 3.51 -6.79
N LEU A 327 3.19 4.33 -6.56
CA LEU A 327 3.68 5.24 -7.61
C LEU A 327 4.11 4.45 -8.86
N SER A 328 4.81 3.34 -8.69
CA SER A 328 5.23 2.46 -9.80
C SER A 328 4.03 1.98 -10.62
N ARG A 329 3.02 1.42 -9.95
CA ARG A 329 1.78 0.95 -10.57
C ARG A 329 1.06 2.04 -11.35
N TRP A 330 0.86 3.21 -10.74
CA TRP A 330 0.10 4.29 -11.38
C TRP A 330 0.89 5.00 -12.47
N MET A 331 2.23 5.03 -12.43
CA MET A 331 3.05 5.46 -13.55
C MET A 331 2.87 4.52 -14.76
N ALA A 332 2.88 3.20 -14.55
CA ALA A 332 2.63 2.24 -15.62
C ALA A 332 1.22 2.40 -16.22
N MET A 333 0.20 2.47 -15.36
CA MET A 333 -1.17 2.77 -15.78
C MET A 333 -1.27 4.07 -16.59
N THR A 334 -0.54 5.10 -16.17
CA THR A 334 -0.49 6.40 -16.86
C THR A 334 0.10 6.29 -18.25
N ILE A 335 1.19 5.52 -18.44
CA ILE A 335 1.75 5.25 -19.78
C ILE A 335 0.69 4.62 -20.69
N LYS A 336 -0.14 3.72 -20.16
CA LYS A 336 -1.17 3.06 -20.95
C LYS A 336 -2.33 3.99 -21.32
N LEU A 337 -2.79 4.81 -20.38
CA LEU A 337 -3.96 5.67 -20.52
C LEU A 337 -3.66 7.01 -21.20
N ALA A 338 -2.42 7.49 -21.09
CA ALA A 338 -1.92 8.72 -21.67
C ALA A 338 -0.56 8.47 -22.35
N PRO A 339 -0.52 7.82 -23.52
CA PRO A 339 0.73 7.34 -24.14
C PRO A 339 1.80 8.41 -24.39
N TYR A 340 1.41 9.68 -24.51
CA TYR A 340 2.35 10.80 -24.68
C TYR A 340 3.30 10.97 -23.47
N THR A 341 2.95 10.44 -22.30
CA THR A 341 3.74 10.51 -21.07
C THR A 341 4.89 9.50 -21.03
N ARG A 342 4.89 8.52 -21.94
CA ARG A 342 5.80 7.37 -21.96
C ARG A 342 7.27 7.77 -21.84
N ASP A 343 7.73 8.70 -22.67
CA ASP A 343 9.15 9.08 -22.73
C ASP A 343 9.65 9.75 -21.44
N ARG A 344 8.73 10.25 -20.60
CA ARG A 344 9.06 10.85 -19.29
C ARG A 344 9.00 9.84 -18.15
N LEU A 345 8.16 8.81 -18.27
CA LEU A 345 7.87 7.85 -17.19
C LEU A 345 8.61 6.52 -17.33
N LEU A 346 8.69 5.96 -18.54
CA LEU A 346 9.29 4.64 -18.76
C LEU A 346 10.77 4.58 -18.36
N PRO A 347 11.63 5.56 -18.68
CA PRO A 347 13.02 5.53 -18.22
C PRO A 347 13.16 5.46 -16.70
N LYS A 348 12.27 6.17 -15.97
CA LYS A 348 12.23 6.16 -14.50
C LYS A 348 11.80 4.81 -13.94
N LEU A 349 10.82 4.16 -14.58
CA LEU A 349 10.41 2.80 -14.25
C LEU A 349 11.55 1.79 -14.46
N GLN A 350 12.23 1.88 -15.61
CA GLN A 350 13.31 0.95 -15.98
C GLN A 350 14.55 1.10 -15.09
N ALA A 351 14.98 2.34 -14.81
CA ALA A 351 16.09 2.62 -13.90
C ALA A 351 15.79 2.11 -12.48
N SER A 352 14.58 2.39 -11.98
CA SER A 352 14.15 1.93 -10.66
C SER A 352 13.99 0.42 -10.57
N ALA A 353 13.47 -0.24 -11.61
CA ALA A 353 13.34 -1.70 -11.66
C ALA A 353 14.68 -2.41 -11.63
N THR A 354 15.64 -1.90 -12.41
CA THR A 354 17.03 -2.40 -12.40
C THR A 354 17.64 -2.28 -11.02
N ALA A 355 17.49 -1.11 -10.38
CA ALA A 355 18.02 -0.86 -9.03
C ALA A 355 17.31 -1.71 -7.95
N ALA A 356 16.00 -1.93 -8.07
CA ALA A 356 15.23 -2.77 -7.16
C ALA A 356 15.69 -4.23 -7.23
N ALA A 357 15.93 -4.77 -8.43
CA ALA A 357 16.42 -6.13 -8.60
C ALA A 357 17.77 -6.37 -7.90
N LEU A 358 18.68 -5.39 -7.91
CA LEU A 358 19.96 -5.46 -7.18
C LEU A 358 19.78 -5.55 -5.66
N GLN A 359 18.73 -4.93 -5.13
CA GLN A 359 18.37 -4.99 -3.71
C GLN A 359 17.63 -6.28 -3.32
N CYS A 360 17.27 -7.13 -4.27
CA CYS A 360 16.69 -8.46 -4.04
C CYS A 360 17.78 -9.52 -3.85
N SER A 361 18.70 -9.25 -2.93
CA SER A 361 19.87 -10.08 -2.57
C SER A 361 19.90 -10.45 -1.08
N GLY A 362 18.84 -10.13 -0.34
CA GLY A 362 18.69 -10.47 1.07
C GLY A 362 18.39 -11.95 1.32
N PRO A 363 18.35 -12.38 2.60
CA PRO A 363 18.01 -13.75 2.98
C PRO A 363 16.68 -14.21 2.36
N ASP A 364 16.61 -15.46 1.92
CA ASP A 364 15.41 -16.06 1.30
C ASP A 364 14.86 -15.28 0.09
N ASN A 365 15.72 -14.59 -0.65
CA ASN A 365 15.41 -13.66 -1.75
C ASN A 365 14.55 -12.46 -1.28
N ALA A 366 14.82 -11.97 -0.08
CA ALA A 366 14.27 -10.70 0.40
C ALA A 366 14.75 -9.53 -0.48
N CYS A 367 13.83 -8.66 -0.83
CA CYS A 367 14.11 -7.36 -1.43
C CYS A 367 14.25 -6.28 -0.36
N GLY A 368 15.27 -5.44 -0.52
CA GLY A 368 15.46 -4.21 0.26
C GLY A 368 14.67 -3.04 -0.32
N LEU A 369 14.62 -1.94 0.44
CA LEU A 369 13.88 -0.74 0.06
C LEU A 369 14.77 0.31 -0.62
N ARG A 370 16.03 0.43 -0.19
CA ARG A 370 16.96 1.49 -0.61
C ARG A 370 17.65 1.18 -1.92
N TRP A 371 16.92 1.25 -3.02
CA TRP A 371 17.39 0.94 -4.38
C TRP A 371 18.61 1.78 -4.81
N THR A 372 18.77 2.98 -4.24
CA THR A 372 19.96 3.83 -4.48
C THR A 372 21.27 3.25 -3.95
N LYS A 373 21.24 2.21 -3.10
CA LYS A 373 22.45 1.54 -2.58
C LYS A 373 23.06 0.51 -3.54
N GLY A 374 22.50 0.31 -4.73
CA GLY A 374 23.04 -0.61 -5.73
C GLY A 374 22.95 -2.07 -5.28
N GLU A 375 24.07 -2.80 -5.27
CA GLU A 375 24.11 -4.22 -4.87
C GLU A 375 24.16 -4.42 -3.35
N ALA A 376 24.45 -3.38 -2.57
CA ALA A 376 24.56 -3.49 -1.12
C ALA A 376 23.16 -3.56 -0.49
N TYR A 377 22.70 -4.78 -0.19
CA TYR A 377 21.43 -5.03 0.51
C TYR A 377 21.31 -4.13 1.74
N ASP A 378 20.20 -3.41 1.82
CA ASP A 378 20.03 -2.35 2.82
C ASP A 378 19.64 -2.85 4.22
N GLY A 379 19.33 -4.14 4.35
CA GLY A 379 18.90 -4.79 5.59
C GLY A 379 17.39 -4.73 5.85
N SER A 380 16.62 -4.06 5.01
CA SER A 380 15.16 -3.95 5.12
C SER A 380 14.50 -5.19 4.51
N THR A 381 13.50 -5.75 5.18
CA THR A 381 12.72 -6.87 4.66
C THR A 381 11.29 -6.80 5.19
N GLY A 382 10.34 -7.17 4.33
CA GLY A 382 8.93 -7.17 4.66
C GLY A 382 8.03 -7.17 3.44
N VAL A 383 6.72 -7.14 3.70
CA VAL A 383 5.68 -7.06 2.67
C VAL A 383 5.84 -5.80 1.82
N GLY A 384 5.99 -4.62 2.44
CA GLY A 384 6.16 -3.36 1.71
C GLY A 384 7.36 -3.35 0.76
N GLU A 385 8.52 -3.86 1.21
CA GLU A 385 9.73 -3.94 0.38
C GLU A 385 9.56 -4.90 -0.81
N GLN A 386 8.97 -6.08 -0.59
CA GLN A 386 8.67 -7.02 -1.66
C GLN A 386 7.61 -6.46 -2.63
N MET A 387 6.59 -5.80 -2.11
CA MET A 387 5.52 -5.18 -2.91
C MET A 387 6.08 -4.06 -3.80
N ALA A 388 6.95 -3.21 -3.25
CA ALA A 388 7.61 -2.15 -3.99
C ALA A 388 8.47 -2.71 -5.13
N ALA A 389 9.27 -3.74 -4.86
CA ALA A 389 10.09 -4.41 -5.88
C ALA A 389 9.23 -5.12 -6.94
N LEU A 390 8.13 -5.77 -6.53
CA LEU A 390 7.23 -6.46 -7.44
C LEU A 390 6.60 -5.48 -8.43
N GLU A 391 5.99 -4.42 -7.92
CA GLU A 391 5.27 -3.44 -8.75
C GLU A 391 6.18 -2.73 -9.74
N ILE A 392 7.38 -2.31 -9.31
CA ILE A 392 8.30 -1.61 -10.22
C ILE A 392 8.84 -2.53 -11.32
N ILE A 393 9.08 -3.80 -11.01
CA ILE A 393 9.59 -4.77 -11.99
C ILE A 393 8.48 -5.17 -12.97
N GLN A 394 7.32 -5.61 -12.48
CA GLN A 394 6.22 -6.08 -13.32
C GLN A 394 5.63 -4.97 -14.20
N SER A 395 5.69 -3.71 -13.76
CA SER A 395 5.27 -2.53 -14.53
C SER A 395 5.96 -2.40 -15.90
N ASN A 396 7.13 -3.03 -16.09
CA ASN A 396 7.82 -3.05 -17.39
C ASN A 396 7.16 -3.99 -18.42
N LEU A 397 6.09 -4.71 -18.04
CA LEU A 397 5.27 -5.52 -18.94
C LEU A 397 4.03 -4.77 -19.47
N ILE A 398 3.86 -3.48 -19.15
CA ILE A 398 2.65 -2.69 -19.46
C ILE A 398 2.26 -2.62 -20.95
N ASP A 399 3.23 -2.74 -21.84
CA ASP A 399 2.96 -2.76 -23.28
C ASP A 399 2.42 -4.09 -23.78
N LEU A 400 2.64 -5.17 -23.04
CA LEU A 400 2.26 -6.52 -23.42
C LEU A 400 0.83 -6.88 -23.00
N VAL A 401 0.19 -6.00 -22.24
CA VAL A 401 -1.20 -6.17 -21.76
C VAL A 401 -2.14 -5.19 -22.45
N ALA A 402 -3.45 -5.43 -22.43
CA ALA A 402 -4.41 -4.63 -23.21
C ALA A 402 -4.65 -3.21 -22.63
N GLY A 403 -4.44 -3.03 -21.34
CA GLY A 403 -4.91 -1.88 -20.58
C GLY A 403 -6.21 -2.19 -19.82
N PRO A 404 -6.69 -1.26 -18.99
CA PRO A 404 -7.88 -1.51 -18.17
C PRO A 404 -9.11 -1.72 -19.06
N ALA A 405 -9.86 -2.77 -18.76
CA ALA A 405 -11.15 -3.03 -19.37
C ALA A 405 -12.19 -1.96 -18.97
N ASP A 406 -13.28 -1.91 -19.72
CA ASP A 406 -14.45 -1.09 -19.41
C ASP A 406 -15.73 -1.93 -19.43
N ASN A 407 -16.90 -1.30 -19.27
CA ASN A 407 -18.19 -1.99 -19.26
C ASN A 407 -18.50 -2.82 -20.52
N SER A 408 -17.79 -2.59 -21.64
CA SER A 408 -17.99 -3.32 -22.89
C SER A 408 -17.12 -4.56 -23.00
N THR A 409 -15.98 -4.57 -22.32
CA THR A 409 -14.95 -5.62 -22.44
C THR A 409 -14.67 -6.36 -21.13
N GLY A 410 -15.06 -5.80 -20.00
CA GLY A 410 -14.90 -6.37 -18.67
C GLY A 410 -15.96 -7.41 -18.35
N ILE A 411 -15.67 -8.25 -17.36
CA ILE A 411 -16.50 -9.40 -16.99
C ILE A 411 -17.20 -9.24 -15.63
N SER A 412 -16.76 -8.30 -14.79
CA SER A 412 -17.36 -8.06 -13.48
C SER A 412 -18.69 -7.33 -13.62
N ARG A 413 -19.68 -7.75 -12.83
CA ARG A 413 -20.97 -7.05 -12.72
C ARG A 413 -20.87 -5.93 -11.68
N GLY A 414 -21.54 -4.81 -11.95
CA GLY A 414 -21.67 -3.70 -11.02
C GLY A 414 -23.06 -3.64 -10.39
N ASN A 415 -23.23 -2.76 -9.42
CA ASN A 415 -24.48 -2.46 -8.77
C ASN A 415 -24.52 -0.94 -8.48
N PRO A 416 -25.30 -0.15 -9.26
CA PRO A 416 -25.38 1.31 -9.09
C PRO A 416 -25.84 1.78 -7.70
N SER A 417 -26.48 0.91 -6.92
CA SER A 417 -26.93 1.20 -5.56
C SER A 417 -26.03 0.63 -4.47
N ALA A 418 -24.92 -0.03 -4.83
CA ALA A 418 -23.99 -0.61 -3.85
C ALA A 418 -23.47 0.45 -2.88
N GLY A 419 -23.36 0.13 -1.59
CA GLY A 419 -22.81 1.05 -0.59
C GLY A 419 -23.62 2.34 -0.33
N THR A 420 -24.85 2.45 -0.84
CA THR A 420 -25.74 3.61 -0.58
C THR A 420 -26.51 3.51 0.76
N GLY A 421 -26.31 2.42 1.51
CA GLY A 421 -26.80 2.28 2.88
C GLY A 421 -26.07 3.18 3.87
N SER A 422 -26.60 3.31 5.08
CA SER A 422 -25.90 4.02 6.17
C SER A 422 -24.64 3.26 6.57
N ASP A 423 -23.56 4.00 6.88
CA ASP A 423 -22.39 3.43 7.54
C ASP A 423 -22.82 2.59 8.76
N PRO A 424 -22.09 1.51 9.10
CA PRO A 424 -22.39 0.73 10.31
C PRO A 424 -22.37 1.66 11.52
N THR A 425 -23.55 1.96 12.06
CA THR A 425 -23.69 2.75 13.26
C THR A 425 -23.39 1.85 14.45
N PHE A 426 -22.50 2.32 15.33
CA PHE A 426 -22.44 1.78 16.67
C PHE A 426 -23.66 2.29 17.43
N GLU A 427 -24.71 1.48 17.49
CA GLU A 427 -25.61 1.57 18.64
C GLU A 427 -24.82 1.08 19.85
N LEU A 428 -24.22 2.02 20.58
CA LEU A 428 -23.76 1.74 21.93
C LEU A 428 -24.95 1.16 22.68
N SER A 429 -24.83 -0.08 23.15
CA SER A 429 -25.87 -0.70 23.96
C SER A 429 -26.20 0.22 25.13
N ASP A 430 -27.48 0.39 25.43
CA ASP A 430 -27.91 1.15 26.60
C ASP A 430 -27.17 0.64 27.84
N ILE A 431 -26.50 1.55 28.55
CA ILE A 431 -25.81 1.21 29.81
C ILE A 431 -26.87 0.77 30.81
N THR A 432 -26.93 -0.53 31.07
CA THR A 432 -27.92 -1.10 31.97
C THR A 432 -27.56 -0.80 33.43
N THR A 433 -28.52 -0.94 34.33
CA THR A 433 -28.23 -0.91 35.78
C THR A 433 -27.19 -1.97 36.16
N GLY A 434 -27.19 -3.13 35.48
CA GLY A 434 -26.18 -4.18 35.66
C GLY A 434 -24.77 -3.70 35.34
N ASP A 435 -24.60 -2.99 34.22
CA ASP A 435 -23.29 -2.46 33.80
C ASP A 435 -22.78 -1.39 34.77
N ARG A 436 -23.67 -0.53 35.27
CA ARG A 436 -23.31 0.49 36.27
C ARG A 436 -22.89 -0.14 37.60
N VAL A 437 -23.60 -1.17 38.05
CA VAL A 437 -23.26 -1.92 39.27
C VAL A 437 -21.95 -2.67 39.09
N GLY A 438 -21.75 -3.34 37.95
CA GLY A 438 -20.50 -4.05 37.62
C GLY A 438 -19.30 -3.11 37.57
N ALA A 439 -19.43 -1.97 36.89
CA ALA A 439 -18.38 -0.94 36.82
C ALA A 439 -18.08 -0.32 38.19
N GLY A 440 -19.11 -0.05 39.00
CA GLY A 440 -18.95 0.46 40.37
C GLY A 440 -18.23 -0.55 41.28
N PHE A 441 -18.58 -1.84 41.17
CA PHE A 441 -17.93 -2.91 41.92
C PHE A 441 -16.45 -3.05 41.52
N LEU A 442 -16.17 -3.13 40.21
CA LEU A 442 -14.80 -3.26 39.70
C LEU A 442 -13.93 -2.07 40.12
N THR A 443 -14.44 -0.85 39.96
CA THR A 443 -13.74 0.38 40.40
C THR A 443 -13.46 0.34 41.90
N SER A 444 -14.43 -0.10 42.72
CA SER A 444 -14.25 -0.21 44.16
C SER A 444 -13.19 -1.25 44.54
N VAL A 445 -13.18 -2.41 43.88
CA VAL A 445 -12.16 -3.45 44.10
C VAL A 445 -10.77 -2.95 43.73
N VAL A 446 -10.62 -2.27 42.60
CA VAL A 446 -9.34 -1.69 42.17
C VAL A 446 -8.86 -0.63 43.17
N LEU A 447 -9.75 0.27 43.61
CA LEU A 447 -9.42 1.29 44.61
C LEU A 447 -9.03 0.68 45.96
N ILE A 448 -9.75 -0.34 46.42
CA ILE A 448 -9.41 -1.07 47.65
C ILE A 448 -8.06 -1.77 47.50
N GLY A 449 -7.77 -2.36 46.34
CA GLY A 449 -6.48 -2.97 46.03
C GLY A 449 -5.33 -1.97 46.06
N ILE A 450 -5.51 -0.79 45.44
CA ILE A 450 -4.51 0.28 45.44
C ILE A 450 -4.29 0.83 46.84
N LEU A 451 -5.36 1.14 47.57
CA LEU A 451 -5.27 1.70 48.92
C LEU A 451 -4.72 0.68 49.93
N GLY A 452 -5.12 -0.58 49.82
CA GLY A 452 -4.61 -1.68 50.65
C GLY A 452 -3.13 -1.97 50.36
N GLY A 453 -2.73 -1.98 49.08
CA GLY A 453 -1.34 -2.09 48.68
C GLY A 453 -0.50 -0.90 49.17
N ALA A 454 -1.02 0.31 49.07
CA ALA A 454 -0.38 1.51 49.61
C ALA A 454 -0.21 1.39 51.13
N TRP A 455 -1.27 1.05 51.87
CA TRP A 455 -1.19 0.87 53.33
C TRP A 455 -0.16 -0.18 53.74
N TRP A 456 -0.14 -1.34 53.08
CA TRP A 456 0.85 -2.41 53.33
C TRP A 456 2.29 -1.96 53.11
N MET A 457 2.54 -1.05 52.15
CA MET A 457 3.90 -0.53 51.92
C MET A 457 4.36 0.50 52.96
N VAL A 458 3.44 1.14 53.69
CA VAL A 458 3.77 2.16 54.71
C VAL A 458 3.54 1.66 56.15
N SER A 459 3.13 0.40 56.32
CA SER A 459 3.06 -0.31 57.61
C SER A 459 4.20 -1.31 57.73
#